data_AF-A0AAN9AZ02-F1
#
_entry.id   AF-A0AAN9AZ02-F1
#
_cell.length_a   1.000
_cell.length_b   1.000
_cell.length_c   1.000
_cell.angle_alpha   90.00
_cell.angle_beta   90.00
_cell.angle_gamma   90.00
#
_symmetry.space_group_name_H-M   'P 1'
#
loop_
_entity.id
_entity.type
_entity.pdbx_description
1 polymer ?
#
loop_
_entity_poly.entity_id
_entity_poly.type
_entity_poly.pdbx_seq_one_letter_code
_entity_poly.pdbx_strand_id
1 'polypeptide(L)'
;MPAVACPIPDCDYLTEDLDAVIVAALLTAHGTTHTQGPTAAAKIDRVRRPVISAAGTREEWEYFLSRWSDYLFVCLFALRPADH
;
A
#
# COMPACT_ATOMS: atom_id res chain seq x y z
N MET A 1 1.77 3.19 34.16
CA MET A 1 2.58 4.38 33.82
C MET A 1 1.74 5.33 33.01
N PRO A 2 1.96 6.67 33.03
CA PRO A 2 1.16 7.56 32.20
C PRO A 2 1.22 7.16 30.72
N ALA A 3 0.14 7.42 29.98
CA ALA A 3 0.04 7.15 28.56
C ALA A 3 1.23 7.72 27.78
N VAL A 4 1.81 6.94 26.88
CA VAL A 4 2.97 7.33 26.06
C VAL A 4 2.55 7.39 24.60
N ALA A 5 2.77 8.54 23.98
CA ALA A 5 2.51 8.74 22.56
C ALA A 5 3.62 8.13 21.70
N CYS A 6 3.27 7.70 20.48
CA CYS A 6 4.25 7.35 19.47
C CYS A 6 5.18 8.55 19.17
N PRO A 7 6.51 8.37 19.11
CA PRO A 7 7.44 9.47 18.84
C PRO A 7 7.51 9.87 17.35
N ILE A 8 6.74 9.23 16.48
CA ILE A 8 6.79 9.45 15.03
C ILE A 8 5.81 10.56 14.64
N PRO A 9 6.23 11.57 13.85
CA PRO A 9 5.35 12.67 13.44
C PRO A 9 4.15 12.15 12.64
N ASP A 10 3.00 12.81 12.79
CA ASP A 10 1.73 12.45 12.14
C ASP A 10 1.19 11.05 12.52
N CYS A 11 1.52 10.57 13.73
CA CYS A 11 0.96 9.34 14.28
C CYS A 11 0.21 9.60 15.60
N ASP A 12 -1.10 9.35 15.60
CA ASP A 12 -1.97 9.55 16.77
C ASP A 12 -2.01 8.34 17.73
N TYR A 13 -1.13 7.36 17.55
CA TYR A 13 -1.08 6.19 18.41
C TYR A 13 -0.59 6.55 19.81
N LEU A 14 -1.38 6.18 20.82
CA LEU A 14 -1.13 6.45 22.23
C LEU A 14 -1.43 5.21 23.05
N THR A 15 -0.51 4.84 23.94
CA THR A 15 -0.69 3.68 24.81
C THR A 15 -1.60 4.02 25.99
N GLU A 16 -2.36 3.03 26.48
CA GLU A 16 -3.10 3.16 27.73
C GLU A 16 -2.16 3.15 28.96
N ASP A 17 -2.69 3.43 30.15
CA ASP A 17 -1.94 3.36 31.41
C ASP A 17 -1.65 1.89 31.78
N LEU A 18 -0.58 1.37 31.18
CA LEU A 18 -0.14 -0.01 31.31
C LEU A 18 1.25 -0.08 31.97
N ASP A 19 1.66 -1.30 32.28
CA ASP A 19 3.01 -1.58 32.78
C ASP A 19 4.08 -1.21 31.74
N ALA A 20 5.25 -0.80 32.21
CA ALA A 20 6.37 -0.34 31.38
C ALA A 20 6.79 -1.38 30.33
N VAL A 21 6.77 -2.66 30.69
CA VAL A 21 7.15 -3.75 29.78
C VAL A 21 6.14 -3.88 28.65
N ILE A 22 4.85 -3.73 28.96
CA ILE A 22 3.76 -3.83 27.99
C ILE A 22 3.79 -2.61 27.05
N VAL A 23 3.96 -1.39 27.60
CA VAL A 23 4.09 -0.16 26.82
C VAL A 23 5.27 -0.26 25.84
N ALA A 24 6.43 -0.73 26.30
CA ALA A 24 7.60 -0.91 25.45
C ALA A 24 7.37 -1.95 24.34
N ALA A 25 6.72 -3.07 24.65
CA ALA A 25 6.39 -4.10 23.67
C ALA A 25 5.40 -3.58 22.60
N LEU A 26 4.37 -2.84 23.02
CA LEU A 26 3.37 -2.24 22.13
C LEU A 26 4.00 -1.18 21.22
N LEU A 27 4.81 -0.27 21.76
CA LEU A 27 5.50 0.74 20.94
C LEU A 27 6.51 0.11 19.99
N THR A 28 7.21 -0.96 20.39
CA THR A 28 8.13 -1.70 19.52
C THR A 28 7.38 -2.39 18.38
N ALA A 29 6.26 -3.05 18.67
CA ALA A 29 5.41 -3.68 17.68
C ALA A 29 4.79 -2.64 16.73
N HIS A 30 4.25 -1.54 17.27
CA HIS A 30 3.71 -0.44 16.49
C HIS A 30 4.78 0.24 15.62
N GLY A 31 6.02 0.36 16.10
CA GLY A 31 7.15 0.85 15.29
C GLY A 31 7.37 0.06 13.99
N THR A 32 6.92 -1.20 13.92
CA THR A 32 6.96 -1.95 12.67
C THR A 32 6.03 -1.37 11.62
N THR A 33 4.88 -0.78 11.96
CA THR A 33 3.96 -0.18 10.97
C THR A 33 4.56 1.04 10.27
N HIS A 34 5.57 1.67 10.88
CA HIS A 34 6.27 2.83 10.34
C HIS A 34 7.51 2.46 9.51
N THR A 35 8.21 1.40 9.91
CA THR A 35 9.31 0.83 9.12
C THR A 35 8.78 0.04 7.92
N GLN A 36 7.56 -0.46 8.04
CA GLN A 36 6.70 -0.87 6.93
C GLN A 36 6.12 0.36 6.21
N GLY A 37 6.98 1.29 5.78
CA GLY A 37 6.62 2.17 4.66
C GLY A 37 6.07 1.28 3.55
N PRO A 38 4.92 1.63 2.96
CA PRO A 38 3.89 0.73 2.43
C PRO A 38 4.50 -0.62 2.05
N THR A 39 4.52 -1.55 3.02
CA THR A 39 5.10 -2.87 2.79
C THR A 39 4.36 -3.48 1.66
N ALA A 40 4.99 -3.48 0.48
CA ALA A 40 4.55 -4.14 -0.72
C ALA A 40 3.03 -3.95 -0.92
N ALA A 41 2.59 -3.07 -1.82
CA ALA A 41 2.50 -3.48 -3.21
C ALA A 41 2.69 -5.00 -3.34
N ALA A 42 1.72 -5.76 -2.82
CA ALA A 42 1.82 -7.17 -2.55
C ALA A 42 1.97 -7.84 -3.90
N LYS A 43 3.22 -7.94 -4.37
CA LYS A 43 3.58 -8.18 -5.76
C LYS A 43 2.41 -7.79 -6.67
N ILE A 44 2.15 -6.48 -6.81
CA ILE A 44 1.63 -6.04 -8.09
C ILE A 44 2.76 -6.48 -9.00
N ASP A 45 2.66 -7.69 -9.56
CA ASP A 45 3.35 -8.08 -10.78
C ASP A 45 3.20 -6.82 -11.61
N ARG A 46 4.28 -6.01 -11.70
CA ARG A 46 4.18 -4.63 -12.15
C ARG A 46 3.53 -4.76 -13.50
N VAL A 47 2.21 -4.57 -13.57
CA VAL A 47 1.44 -5.01 -14.73
C VAL A 47 1.98 -4.11 -15.80
N ARG A 48 2.88 -4.68 -16.62
CA ARG A 48 3.71 -3.88 -17.48
C ARG A 48 2.73 -3.20 -18.40
N ARG A 49 2.78 -1.86 -18.44
CA ARG A 49 1.90 -1.07 -19.29
C ARG A 49 1.85 -1.76 -20.66
N PRO A 50 0.69 -2.27 -21.08
CA PRO A 50 0.59 -2.95 -22.36
C PRO A 50 1.09 -2.01 -23.46
N VAL A 51 1.87 -2.54 -24.40
CA VAL A 51 2.38 -1.79 -25.56
C VAL A 51 1.90 -2.52 -26.80
N ILE A 52 1.33 -1.79 -27.75
CA ILE A 52 0.92 -2.30 -29.05
C ILE A 52 1.60 -1.50 -30.14
N SER A 53 2.02 -2.18 -31.21
CA SER A 53 2.60 -1.55 -32.39
C SER A 53 1.50 -1.00 -33.30
N ALA A 54 1.74 0.13 -33.96
CA ALA A 54 0.79 0.70 -34.92
C ALA A 54 0.55 -0.19 -36.16
N ALA A 55 1.43 -1.17 -36.40
CA ALA A 55 1.31 -2.14 -37.48
C ALA A 55 0.69 -3.49 -37.02
N GLY A 56 0.04 -3.52 -35.84
CA GLY A 56 -0.52 -4.74 -35.28
C GLY A 56 -1.81 -5.22 -35.96
N THR A 57 -2.13 -6.50 -35.80
CA THR A 57 -3.37 -7.08 -36.29
C THR A 57 -4.56 -6.78 -35.36
N ARG A 58 -5.79 -7.02 -35.84
CA ARG A 58 -7.00 -6.82 -35.04
C ARG A 58 -7.00 -7.68 -33.78
N GLU A 59 -6.48 -8.88 -33.87
CA GLU A 59 -6.39 -9.83 -32.77
C GLU A 59 -5.43 -9.32 -31.68
N GLU A 60 -4.33 -8.69 -32.08
CA GLU A 60 -3.40 -8.03 -31.14
C GLU A 60 -4.05 -6.83 -30.45
N TRP A 61 -4.90 -6.08 -31.16
CA TRP A 61 -5.68 -4.97 -30.60
C TRP A 61 -6.71 -5.45 -29.56
N GLU A 62 -7.44 -6.53 -29.86
CA GLU A 62 -8.41 -7.13 -28.94
C GLU A 62 -7.71 -7.68 -27.68
N TYR A 63 -6.55 -8.33 -27.84
CA TYR A 63 -5.72 -8.77 -26.73
C TYR A 63 -5.20 -7.59 -25.88
N PHE A 64 -4.77 -6.50 -26.53
CA PHE A 64 -4.33 -5.27 -25.86
C PHE A 64 -5.45 -4.66 -25.02
N LEU A 65 -6.67 -4.55 -25.54
CA LEU A 65 -7.81 -3.97 -24.80
C LEU A 65 -8.17 -4.75 -23.53
N SER A 66 -8.09 -6.09 -23.58
CA SER A 66 -8.33 -6.95 -22.42
C SER A 66 -7.28 -6.67 -21.32
N ARG A 67 -5.99 -6.69 -21.68
CA ARG A 67 -4.87 -6.37 -20.78
C ARG A 67 -4.90 -4.92 -20.27
N TRP A 68 -5.38 -3.99 -21.10
CA TRP A 68 -5.51 -2.57 -20.72
C TRP A 68 -6.61 -2.39 -19.67
N SER A 69 -7.70 -3.15 -19.76
CA SER A 69 -8.78 -3.14 -18.78
C SER A 69 -8.31 -3.66 -17.43
N ASP A 70 -7.54 -4.76 -17.41
CA ASP A 70 -6.92 -5.28 -16.19
C ASP A 70 -5.93 -4.28 -15.57
N TYR A 71 -5.10 -3.65 -16.42
CA TYR A 71 -4.16 -2.60 -15.99
C TYR A 71 -4.88 -1.41 -15.37
N LEU A 72 -5.95 -0.92 -16.01
CA LEU A 72 -6.77 0.16 -15.48
C LEU A 72 -7.44 -0.23 -14.17
N PHE A 73 -7.99 -1.44 -14.05
CA PHE A 73 -8.60 -1.90 -12.80
C PHE A 73 -7.61 -1.85 -11.64
N VAL A 74 -6.40 -2.39 -11.84
CA VAL A 74 -5.34 -2.39 -10.82
C VAL A 74 -4.86 -0.97 -10.51
N CYS A 75 -4.61 -0.13 -11.53
CA CYS A 75 -4.16 1.24 -11.32
C CYS A 75 -5.23 2.14 -10.67
N LEU A 76 -6.50 1.99 -11.03
CA LEU A 76 -7.59 2.79 -10.49
C LEU A 76 -7.89 2.41 -9.03
N PHE A 77 -7.79 1.12 -8.68
CA PHE A 77 -7.96 0.66 -7.30
C PHE A 77 -6.73 1.00 -6.42
N ALA A 78 -5.52 0.98 -7.00
CA ALA A 78 -4.29 1.29 -6.28
C ALA A 78 -4.01 2.80 -6.11
N LEU A 79 -4.59 3.67 -6.95
CA LEU A 79 -4.45 5.13 -6.87
C LEU A 79 -5.64 5.84 -6.20
N ARG A 80 -6.63 5.10 -5.69
CA ARG A 80 -7.69 5.72 -4.88
C ARG A 80 -7.04 6.16 -3.56
N PRO A 81 -6.98 7.48 -3.25
CA PRO A 81 -6.59 7.92 -1.92
C PRO A 81 -7.60 7.31 -0.95
N ALA A 82 -7.12 6.71 0.14
CA ALA A 82 -7.97 6.47 1.29
C ALA A 82 -8.49 7.83 1.73
N ASP A 83 -9.75 8.12 1.35
CA ASP A 83 -10.44 9.34 1.72
C ASP A 83 -10.70 9.33 3.24
N HIS A 84 -10.76 10.55 3.77
CA HIS A 84 -10.35 10.98 5.10
C HIS A 84 -11.38 10.73 6.21
#